data_AF-A0A5B1B6B0-F1
#
_entry.id   AF-A0A5B1B6B0-F1
#
_cell.length_a   1.000
_cell.length_b   1.000
_cell.length_c   1.000
_cell.angle_alpha   90.00
_cell.angle_beta   90.00
_cell.angle_gamma   90.00
#
_symmetry.space_group_name_H-M   'P 1'
#
loop_
_entity.id
_entity.type
_entity.pdbx_description
1 polymer ?
#
loop_
_entity_poly.entity_id
_entity_poly.type
_entity_poly.pdbx_seq_one_letter_code
_entity_poly.pdbx_strand_id
1 'polypeptide(L)'
;MADHLSTLNQQSINHFVNSDLWSYRVLMYQVALASSELFLQSNPPTALLIDEVGFRKKGKMSACVSRQYLGCIGKTDNGQIAVAVGLSQSEYYTLIDMRLFMPKEWESDTIRREKCNIPEQEKHLSKPEIAKKIIEDALAKGVKSDYINFDALYGSAIFLLEYLVDKQLNFIGDIRSDQRIYFNYDPDEKCRVDKYIVSLSEDDFQKIDIRKSTKGILKEKFHYTKVQVLTTNHRWLDLILVVRKDADGKTKYSLTNMEDDHLIRFITKNFAYSSFLFPFYFV
;
A
#
# COMPACT_ATOMS: atom_id res chain seq x y z
N MET A 1 15.31 -25.76 -3.45
CA MET A 1 14.09 -25.86 -2.59
C MET A 1 13.40 -27.21 -2.79
N ALA A 2 13.19 -27.66 -4.04
CA ALA A 2 12.61 -28.98 -4.33
C ALA A 2 13.48 -30.19 -3.93
N ASP A 3 14.82 -30.05 -3.96
CA ASP A 3 15.76 -31.17 -3.74
C ASP A 3 15.84 -31.70 -2.30
N HIS A 4 15.09 -31.12 -1.36
CA HIS A 4 15.08 -31.52 0.06
C HIS A 4 13.67 -31.90 0.57
N LEU A 5 12.65 -31.98 -0.30
CA LEU A 5 11.24 -32.09 0.12
C LEU A 5 10.66 -33.51 0.10
N SER A 6 11.36 -34.53 -0.40
CA SER A 6 10.78 -35.86 -0.62
C SER A 6 10.60 -36.73 0.65
N THR A 7 11.13 -36.33 1.81
CA THR A 7 11.14 -37.18 3.02
C THR A 7 10.93 -36.45 4.36
N LEU A 8 10.17 -35.34 4.40
CA LEU A 8 10.11 -34.51 5.62
C LEU A 8 9.09 -35.02 6.66
N ASN A 9 9.59 -35.41 7.84
CA ASN A 9 8.81 -35.50 9.06
C ASN A 9 8.58 -34.08 9.66
N GLN A 10 7.64 -33.93 10.60
CA GLN A 10 7.28 -32.63 11.19
C GLN A 10 8.47 -31.90 11.85
N GLN A 11 9.46 -32.64 12.39
CA GLN A 11 10.67 -32.06 12.98
C GLN A 11 11.55 -31.38 11.94
N SER A 12 11.64 -31.94 10.74
CA SER A 12 12.48 -31.40 9.67
C SER A 12 11.92 -30.10 9.10
N ILE A 13 10.59 -29.98 8.99
CA ILE A 13 9.91 -28.72 8.62
C ILE A 13 10.11 -27.67 9.71
N ASN A 14 9.93 -28.04 10.99
CA ASN A 14 10.15 -27.11 12.10
C ASN A 14 11.61 -26.63 12.15
N HIS A 15 12.57 -27.52 11.92
CA HIS A 15 13.98 -27.13 11.86
C HIS A 15 14.22 -26.19 10.68
N PHE A 16 13.72 -26.51 9.49
CA PHE A 16 13.85 -25.65 8.32
C PHE A 16 13.31 -24.24 8.57
N VAL A 17 12.08 -24.12 9.08
CA VAL A 17 11.43 -22.82 9.34
C VAL A 17 12.16 -22.00 10.40
N ASN A 18 12.75 -22.65 11.41
CA ASN A 18 13.41 -21.96 12.53
C ASN A 18 14.94 -21.88 12.41
N SER A 19 15.53 -22.46 11.36
CA SER A 19 16.99 -22.48 11.21
C SER A 19 17.49 -21.22 10.50
N ASP A 20 18.67 -20.75 10.92
CA ASP A 20 19.42 -19.67 10.25
C ASP A 20 20.02 -20.09 8.89
N LEU A 21 19.66 -21.28 8.38
CA LEU A 21 20.19 -21.85 7.14
C LEU A 21 19.68 -21.14 5.88
N TRP A 22 18.65 -20.30 6.00
CA TRP A 22 18.13 -19.52 4.89
C TRP A 22 17.71 -18.13 5.37
N SER A 23 17.84 -17.16 4.47
CA SER A 23 17.39 -15.79 4.72
C SER A 23 16.09 -15.55 3.98
N TYR A 24 15.01 -15.28 4.74
CA TYR A 24 13.74 -14.90 4.13
C TYR A 24 13.86 -13.63 3.27
N ARG A 25 14.79 -12.73 3.61
CA ARG A 25 15.07 -11.53 2.80
C ARG A 25 15.62 -11.89 1.42
N VAL A 26 16.51 -12.88 1.35
CA VAL A 26 17.06 -13.37 0.07
C VAL A 26 15.98 -14.06 -0.76
N LEU A 27 15.14 -14.88 -0.12
CA LEU A 27 14.03 -15.54 -0.81
C LEU A 27 13.02 -14.52 -1.36
N MET A 28 12.55 -13.58 -0.53
CA MET A 28 11.61 -12.55 -0.96
C MET A 28 12.19 -11.71 -2.09
N TYR A 29 13.49 -11.43 -2.07
CA TYR A 29 14.16 -10.73 -3.17
C TYR A 29 14.11 -11.52 -4.49
N GLN A 30 14.39 -12.82 -4.46
CA GLN A 30 14.29 -13.67 -5.65
C GLN A 30 12.86 -13.69 -6.21
N VAL A 31 11.86 -13.81 -5.33
CA VAL A 31 10.44 -13.73 -5.72
C VAL A 31 10.12 -12.37 -6.34
N ALA A 32 10.60 -11.28 -5.75
CA ALA A 32 10.35 -9.92 -6.25
C ALA A 32 10.91 -9.71 -7.67
N LEU A 33 12.15 -10.16 -7.92
CA LEU A 33 12.78 -10.05 -9.23
C LEU A 33 12.10 -10.91 -10.28
N ALA A 34 11.89 -12.20 -9.99
CA ALA A 34 11.24 -13.11 -10.94
C ALA A 34 9.82 -12.63 -11.28
N SER A 35 9.10 -12.13 -10.29
CA SER A 35 7.76 -11.55 -10.47
C SER A 35 7.79 -10.30 -11.34
N SER A 36 8.75 -9.40 -11.08
CA SER A 36 8.91 -8.17 -11.86
C SER A 36 9.28 -8.46 -13.31
N GLU A 37 10.19 -9.41 -13.54
CA GLU A 37 10.58 -9.83 -14.89
C GLU A 37 9.40 -10.44 -15.65
N LEU A 38 8.60 -11.29 -14.99
CA LEU A 38 7.41 -11.88 -15.57
C LEU A 38 6.40 -10.81 -16.01
N PHE A 39 6.15 -9.80 -15.17
CA PHE A 39 5.19 -8.74 -15.47
C PHE A 39 5.70 -7.74 -16.53
N LEU A 40 7.02 -7.59 -16.70
CA LEU A 40 7.58 -6.76 -17.78
C LEU A 40 7.36 -7.35 -19.17
N GLN A 41 7.11 -8.65 -19.29
CA GLN A 41 6.86 -9.32 -20.57
C GLN A 41 5.42 -9.11 -21.08
N SER A 42 4.54 -8.53 -20.27
CA SER A 42 3.12 -8.35 -20.51
C SER A 42 2.72 -6.88 -20.61
N ASN A 43 1.64 -6.60 -21.38
CA ASN A 43 1.27 -5.25 -21.82
C ASN A 43 0.19 -4.50 -20.97
N PRO A 44 -0.24 -4.93 -19.77
CA PRO A 44 -0.89 -4.02 -18.82
C PRO A 44 0.13 -3.32 -17.90
N PRO A 45 -0.17 -2.13 -17.37
CA PRO A 45 0.63 -1.50 -16.32
C PRO A 45 0.72 -2.38 -15.07
N THR A 46 1.90 -2.39 -14.44
CA THR A 46 2.21 -3.09 -13.20
C THR A 46 2.14 -2.13 -12.01
N ALA A 47 1.32 -2.47 -11.04
CA ALA A 47 1.19 -1.77 -9.76
C ALA A 47 2.18 -2.34 -8.73
N LEU A 48 2.76 -1.47 -7.91
CA LEU A 48 3.29 -1.83 -6.61
C LEU A 48 2.27 -1.44 -5.54
N LEU A 49 1.58 -2.44 -4.99
CA LEU A 49 0.52 -2.28 -4.01
C LEU A 49 1.10 -2.32 -2.60
N ILE A 50 0.70 -1.39 -1.74
CA ILE A 50 1.10 -1.32 -0.33
C ILE A 50 -0.13 -1.37 0.55
N ASP A 51 -0.16 -2.34 1.46
CA ASP A 51 -1.25 -2.50 2.41
C ASP A 51 -0.73 -3.12 3.73
N GLU A 52 -1.60 -3.18 4.72
CA GLU A 52 -1.34 -3.83 5.99
C GLU A 52 -2.03 -5.19 6.06
N VAL A 53 -1.33 -6.18 6.63
CA VAL A 53 -1.93 -7.48 6.97
C VAL A 53 -1.86 -7.72 8.46
N GLY A 54 -2.99 -8.10 9.04
CA GLY A 54 -3.14 -8.39 10.47
C GLY A 54 -3.20 -9.89 10.73
N PHE A 55 -2.39 -10.39 11.65
CA PHE A 55 -2.40 -11.78 12.11
C PHE A 55 -2.87 -11.84 13.55
N ARG A 56 -4.08 -12.36 13.78
CA ARG A 56 -4.63 -12.52 15.12
C ARG A 56 -3.79 -13.52 15.93
N LYS A 57 -3.51 -13.21 17.19
CA LYS A 57 -2.75 -14.06 18.10
C LYS A 57 -3.45 -14.18 19.46
N LYS A 58 -3.36 -15.35 20.08
CA LYS A 58 -3.87 -15.56 21.46
C LYS A 58 -2.81 -15.30 22.54
N GLY A 59 -1.54 -15.55 22.24
CA GLY A 59 -0.42 -15.43 23.20
C GLY A 59 0.23 -14.04 23.21
N LYS A 60 1.10 -13.82 24.21
CA LYS A 60 1.89 -12.57 24.40
C LYS A 60 3.35 -12.69 23.96
N MET A 61 3.76 -13.88 23.53
CA MET A 61 5.17 -14.24 23.27
C MET A 61 5.53 -14.26 21.78
N SER A 62 4.60 -13.97 20.87
CA SER A 62 4.93 -13.81 19.45
C SER A 62 5.57 -12.45 19.22
N ALA A 63 6.61 -12.38 18.38
CA ALA A 63 7.32 -11.15 18.06
C ALA A 63 6.36 -10.00 17.71
N CYS A 64 6.54 -8.82 18.32
CA CYS A 64 5.72 -7.64 18.04
C CYS A 64 4.19 -7.83 18.20
N VAL A 65 3.74 -8.83 18.98
CA VAL A 65 2.32 -9.00 19.28
C VAL A 65 1.85 -7.96 20.31
N SER A 66 0.77 -7.27 20.02
CA SER A 66 0.13 -6.35 20.97
C SER A 66 -1.36 -6.22 20.69
N ARG A 67 -2.10 -5.47 21.52
CA ARG A 67 -3.47 -5.06 21.19
C ARG A 67 -3.43 -3.90 20.20
N GLN A 68 -3.89 -4.16 18.99
CA GLN A 68 -3.90 -3.19 17.89
C GLN A 68 -5.10 -3.45 16.97
N TYR A 69 -5.48 -2.45 16.18
CA TYR A 69 -6.59 -2.59 15.24
C TYR A 69 -6.18 -3.56 14.13
N LEU A 70 -6.91 -4.67 14.02
CA LEU A 70 -6.68 -5.69 13.01
C LEU A 70 -7.75 -5.52 11.92
N GLY A 71 -7.37 -4.97 10.76
CA GLY A 71 -8.27 -4.77 9.63
C GLY A 71 -8.98 -6.05 9.19
N CYS A 72 -8.31 -7.20 9.34
CA CYS A 72 -8.85 -8.51 8.98
C CYS A 72 -10.11 -8.92 9.78
N ILE A 73 -10.32 -8.34 10.97
CA ILE A 73 -11.47 -8.63 11.84
C ILE A 73 -12.24 -7.35 12.23
N GLY A 74 -11.88 -6.21 11.65
CA GLY A 74 -12.54 -4.92 11.84
C GLY A 74 -12.52 -4.37 13.27
N LYS A 75 -11.61 -4.84 14.14
CA LYS A 75 -11.57 -4.44 15.56
C LYS A 75 -10.18 -4.52 16.18
N THR A 76 -10.03 -3.89 17.34
CA THR A 76 -8.83 -3.98 18.18
C THR A 76 -8.78 -5.31 18.93
N ASP A 77 -7.83 -6.16 18.57
CA ASP A 77 -7.57 -7.44 19.24
C ASP A 77 -6.06 -7.66 19.37
N ASN A 78 -5.67 -8.71 20.07
CA ASN A 78 -4.28 -9.11 20.18
C ASN A 78 -3.80 -9.73 18.84
N GLY A 79 -2.73 -9.19 18.29
CA GLY A 79 -2.21 -9.64 17.00
C GLY A 79 -0.92 -8.96 16.58
N GLN A 80 -0.40 -9.41 15.45
CA GLN A 80 0.72 -8.83 14.73
C GLN A 80 0.18 -8.06 13.53
N ILE A 81 0.86 -7.00 13.12
CA ILE A 81 0.59 -6.29 11.87
C ILE A 81 1.87 -6.29 11.07
N ALA A 82 1.78 -6.51 9.76
CA ALA A 82 2.89 -6.30 8.84
C ALA A 82 2.47 -5.35 7.72
N VAL A 83 3.40 -4.53 7.25
CA VAL A 83 3.28 -3.82 5.99
C VAL A 83 3.68 -4.80 4.89
N ALA A 84 2.76 -5.08 3.98
CA ALA A 84 2.92 -5.98 2.87
C ALA A 84 2.98 -5.19 1.56
N VAL A 85 3.86 -5.61 0.66
CA VAL A 85 3.97 -5.05 -0.67
C VAL A 85 3.88 -6.16 -1.69
N GLY A 86 3.03 -5.96 -2.69
CA GLY A 86 2.87 -6.90 -3.80
C GLY A 86 2.90 -6.21 -5.15
N LEU A 87 3.34 -6.94 -6.17
CA LEU A 87 3.15 -6.53 -7.55
C LEU A 87 1.80 -7.02 -8.04
N SER A 88 1.11 -6.19 -8.81
CA SER A 88 -0.13 -6.58 -9.48
C SER A 88 -0.15 -6.14 -10.93
N GLN A 89 -0.66 -7.01 -11.79
CA GLN A 89 -0.86 -6.70 -13.20
C GLN A 89 -2.12 -7.44 -13.67
N SER A 90 -3.15 -6.70 -14.09
CA SER A 90 -4.46 -7.27 -14.46
C SER A 90 -5.07 -8.11 -13.32
N GLU A 91 -5.19 -9.42 -13.50
CA GLU A 91 -5.76 -10.35 -12.50
C GLU A 91 -4.68 -11.04 -11.65
N TYR A 92 -3.41 -10.79 -11.94
CA TYR A 92 -2.28 -11.39 -11.22
C TYR A 92 -1.85 -10.50 -10.06
N TYR A 93 -1.48 -11.17 -8.98
CA TYR A 93 -0.93 -10.55 -7.78
C TYR A 93 0.13 -11.46 -7.18
N THR A 94 1.21 -10.86 -6.66
CA THR A 94 2.29 -11.59 -5.99
C THR A 94 2.89 -10.73 -4.89
N LEU A 95 3.05 -11.31 -3.70
CA LEU A 95 3.70 -10.65 -2.56
C LEU A 95 5.21 -10.61 -2.81
N ILE A 96 5.82 -9.43 -2.73
CA ILE A 96 7.25 -9.23 -3.01
C ILE A 96 8.07 -8.81 -1.78
N ASP A 97 7.44 -8.22 -0.77
CA ASP A 97 8.06 -7.98 0.54
C ASP A 97 6.98 -7.90 1.63
N MET A 98 7.38 -8.20 2.85
CA MET A 98 6.55 -8.02 4.05
C MET A 98 7.45 -7.71 5.24
N ARG A 99 7.06 -6.71 6.03
CA ARG A 99 7.82 -6.27 7.22
C ARG A 99 6.90 -6.12 8.41
N LEU A 100 7.27 -6.81 9.49
CA LEU A 100 6.54 -6.75 10.75
C LEU A 100 6.61 -5.34 11.33
N PHE A 101 5.46 -4.79 11.70
CA PHE A 101 5.36 -3.54 12.44
C PHE A 101 5.64 -3.81 13.91
N MET A 102 6.65 -3.15 14.47
CA MET A 102 6.96 -3.21 15.90
C MET A 102 6.15 -2.14 16.65
N PRO A 103 5.23 -2.50 17.57
CA PRO A 103 4.57 -1.53 18.44
C PRO A 103 5.58 -0.84 19.37
N LYS A 104 5.35 0.44 19.73
CA LYS A 104 6.26 1.21 20.61
C LYS A 104 6.58 0.50 21.93
N GLU A 105 5.61 -0.20 22.52
CA GLU A 105 5.81 -0.97 23.76
C GLU A 105 6.84 -2.09 23.64
N TRP A 106 7.09 -2.61 22.43
CA TRP A 106 8.10 -3.65 22.20
C TRP A 106 9.50 -3.09 22.12
N GLU A 107 9.66 -1.80 21.79
CA GLU A 107 10.96 -1.19 21.57
C GLU A 107 11.82 -1.26 22.83
N SER A 108 11.22 -1.02 23.99
CA SER A 108 11.86 -1.04 25.31
C SER A 108 11.72 -2.37 26.06
N ASP A 109 11.04 -3.37 25.50
CA ASP A 109 10.80 -4.66 26.17
C ASP A 109 11.91 -5.67 25.86
N THR A 110 13.02 -5.55 26.57
CA THR A 110 14.21 -6.40 26.36
C THR A 110 13.90 -7.89 26.52
N ILE A 111 13.08 -8.26 27.50
CA ILE A 111 12.71 -9.65 27.79
C ILE A 111 11.95 -10.27 26.61
N ARG A 112 10.94 -9.59 26.06
CA ARG A 112 10.19 -10.11 24.90
C ARG A 112 11.05 -10.09 23.64
N ARG A 113 11.91 -9.08 23.45
CA ARG A 113 12.83 -8.99 22.30
C ARG A 113 13.83 -10.13 22.27
N GLU A 114 14.50 -10.40 23.39
CA GLU A 114 15.46 -11.51 23.53
C GLU A 114 14.79 -12.85 23.22
N LYS A 115 13.61 -13.11 23.81
CA LYS A 115 12.87 -14.37 23.58
C LYS A 115 12.40 -14.56 22.13
N CYS A 116 12.23 -13.46 21.38
CA CYS A 116 11.82 -13.49 19.98
C CYS A 116 13.00 -13.31 19.02
N ASN A 117 14.24 -13.28 19.51
CA ASN A 117 15.44 -13.00 18.72
C ASN A 117 15.32 -11.72 17.88
N ILE A 118 14.67 -10.68 18.42
CA ILE A 118 14.55 -9.38 17.73
C ILE A 118 15.88 -8.62 17.93
N PRO A 119 16.63 -8.32 16.85
CA PRO A 119 17.91 -7.64 16.95
C PRO A 119 17.78 -6.25 17.61
N GLU A 120 18.77 -5.79 18.36
CA GLU A 120 18.72 -4.53 19.12
C GLU A 120 18.55 -3.29 18.23
N GLN A 121 19.10 -3.34 17.01
CA GLN A 121 19.00 -2.29 16.01
C GLN A 121 17.59 -2.11 15.44
N GLU A 122 16.70 -3.11 15.57
CA GLU A 122 15.31 -2.98 15.16
C GLU A 122 14.58 -2.03 16.12
N LYS A 123 14.01 -0.95 15.57
CA LYS A 123 13.31 0.07 16.33
C LYS A 123 11.88 0.21 15.82
N HIS A 124 11.05 0.89 16.61
CA HIS A 124 9.74 1.25 16.14
C HIS A 124 9.86 2.16 14.91
N LEU A 125 9.08 1.84 13.87
CA LEU A 125 8.87 2.69 12.71
C LEU A 125 7.37 2.77 12.48
N SER A 126 6.89 3.94 12.09
CA SER A 126 5.54 4.08 11.56
C SER A 126 5.40 3.23 10.29
N LYS A 127 4.17 2.80 10.02
CA LYS A 127 3.89 1.96 8.85
C LYS A 127 4.24 2.66 7.52
N PRO A 128 4.02 3.97 7.34
CA PRO A 128 4.54 4.69 6.16
C PRO A 128 6.07 4.73 6.07
N GLU A 129 6.81 4.77 7.19
CA GLU A 129 8.28 4.66 7.16
C GLU A 129 8.73 3.25 6.74
N ILE A 130 8.02 2.22 7.18
CA ILE A 130 8.25 0.84 6.73
C ILE A 130 7.98 0.72 5.22
N ALA A 131 6.85 1.28 4.74
CA ALA A 131 6.52 1.29 3.31
C ALA A 131 7.60 2.01 2.48
N LYS A 132 8.06 3.19 2.92
CA LYS A 132 9.17 3.92 2.28
C LYS A 132 10.42 3.05 2.16
N LYS A 133 10.81 2.35 3.23
CA LYS A 133 11.96 1.44 3.21
C LYS A 133 11.76 0.25 2.26
N ILE A 134 10.56 -0.31 2.18
CA ILE A 134 10.26 -1.38 1.22
C ILE A 134 10.41 -0.85 -0.21
N ILE A 135 9.89 0.34 -0.51
CA ILE A 135 10.02 0.99 -1.82
C ILE A 135 11.49 1.23 -2.16
N GLU A 136 12.26 1.83 -1.24
CA GLU A 136 13.71 2.07 -1.39
C GLU A 136 14.45 0.77 -1.73
N ASP A 137 14.18 -0.29 -0.97
CA ASP A 137 14.81 -1.58 -1.19
C ASP A 137 14.39 -2.22 -2.51
N ALA A 138 13.11 -2.13 -2.90
CA ALA A 138 12.61 -2.65 -4.17
C ALA A 138 13.29 -1.95 -5.37
N LEU A 139 13.43 -0.63 -5.30
CA LEU A 139 14.11 0.17 -6.33
C LEU A 139 15.59 -0.16 -6.41
N ALA A 140 16.29 -0.21 -5.27
CA ALA A 140 17.72 -0.55 -5.22
C ALA A 140 18.00 -1.94 -5.80
N LYS A 141 17.01 -2.83 -5.71
CA LYS A 141 17.04 -4.21 -6.20
C LYS A 141 16.65 -4.36 -7.66
N GLY A 142 16.18 -3.30 -8.31
CA GLY A 142 15.77 -3.32 -9.72
C GLY A 142 14.35 -3.84 -9.98
N VAL A 143 13.50 -3.89 -8.95
CA VAL A 143 12.07 -4.19 -9.13
C VAL A 143 11.44 -3.04 -9.91
N LYS A 144 10.76 -3.38 -11.02
CA LYS A 144 10.06 -2.43 -11.88
C LYS A 144 8.56 -2.48 -11.63
N SER A 145 7.96 -1.30 -11.59
CA SER A 145 6.52 -1.05 -11.52
C SER A 145 6.23 0.26 -12.23
N ASP A 146 5.06 0.38 -12.87
CA ASP A 146 4.65 1.59 -13.57
C ASP A 146 4.12 2.66 -12.61
N TYR A 147 3.56 2.24 -11.47
CA TYR A 147 3.03 3.12 -10.44
C TYR A 147 2.92 2.41 -9.09
N ILE A 148 2.79 3.20 -8.03
CA ILE A 148 2.58 2.73 -6.65
C ILE A 148 1.14 3.03 -6.24
N ASN A 149 0.46 2.10 -5.58
CA ASN A 149 -0.87 2.30 -5.03
C ASN A 149 -0.96 1.91 -3.55
N PHE A 150 -1.68 2.73 -2.79
CA PHE A 150 -1.82 2.56 -1.35
C PHE A 150 -3.08 3.24 -0.82
N ASP A 151 -3.46 2.86 0.39
CA ASP A 151 -4.65 3.37 1.06
C ASP A 151 -4.44 4.75 1.72
N ALA A 152 -5.51 5.21 2.39
CA ALA A 152 -5.55 6.50 3.09
C ALA A 152 -4.54 6.66 4.23
N LEU A 153 -4.03 5.57 4.81
CA LEU A 153 -3.00 5.69 5.83
C LEU A 153 -1.71 6.22 5.21
N TYR A 154 -1.32 5.66 4.07
CA TYR A 154 -0.09 6.04 3.37
C TYR A 154 -0.26 7.35 2.61
N GLY A 155 -1.44 7.61 2.01
CA GLY A 155 -1.68 8.87 1.29
C GLY A 155 -1.81 10.11 2.17
N SER A 156 -2.07 9.93 3.48
CA SER A 156 -1.95 11.03 4.44
C SER A 156 -0.52 11.26 4.96
N ALA A 157 0.44 10.40 4.62
CA ALA A 157 1.85 10.57 5.00
C ALA A 157 2.57 11.49 4.00
N ILE A 158 2.56 12.80 4.26
CA ILE A 158 3.12 13.80 3.34
C ILE A 158 4.60 13.56 3.00
N PHE A 159 5.40 13.10 3.96
CA PHE A 159 6.81 12.77 3.71
C PHE A 159 6.98 11.62 2.70
N LEU A 160 6.02 10.69 2.63
CA LEU A 160 6.02 9.60 1.68
C LEU A 160 5.68 10.14 0.29
N LEU A 161 4.65 10.99 0.17
CA LEU A 161 4.30 11.62 -1.10
C LEU A 161 5.45 12.47 -1.65
N GLU A 162 6.08 13.26 -0.78
CA GLU A 162 7.28 14.04 -1.07
C GLU A 162 8.42 13.15 -1.62
N TYR A 163 8.70 12.03 -0.95
CA TYR A 163 9.70 11.07 -1.43
C TYR A 163 9.35 10.49 -2.81
N LEU A 164 8.09 10.15 -3.06
CA LEU A 164 7.64 9.60 -4.34
C LEU A 164 7.79 10.62 -5.48
N VAL A 165 7.43 11.88 -5.23
CA VAL A 165 7.63 12.98 -6.18
C VAL A 165 9.12 13.19 -6.47
N ASP A 166 9.96 13.24 -5.43
CA ASP A 166 11.41 13.45 -5.59
C ASP A 166 12.10 12.33 -6.36
N LYS A 167 11.60 11.09 -6.22
CA LYS A 167 12.08 9.93 -6.97
C LYS A 167 11.42 9.77 -8.34
N GLN A 168 10.52 10.68 -8.73
CA GLN A 168 9.76 10.62 -9.97
C GLN A 168 9.00 9.28 -10.12
N LEU A 169 8.50 8.77 -8.99
CA LEU A 169 7.71 7.55 -8.95
C LEU A 169 6.24 7.92 -9.09
N ASN A 170 5.60 7.41 -10.12
CA ASN A 170 4.16 7.56 -10.29
C ASN A 170 3.42 6.89 -9.13
N PHE A 171 2.42 7.56 -8.58
CA PHE A 171 1.59 6.97 -7.54
C PHE A 171 0.14 7.42 -7.66
N ILE A 172 -0.76 6.60 -7.12
CA ILE A 172 -2.10 7.02 -6.74
C ILE A 172 -2.41 6.47 -5.36
N GLY A 173 -2.62 7.37 -4.41
CA GLY A 173 -2.86 7.04 -3.02
C GLY A 173 -4.21 7.52 -2.58
N ASP A 174 -5.02 6.65 -1.98
CA ASP A 174 -6.23 7.12 -1.29
C ASP A 174 -5.81 8.10 -0.18
N ILE A 175 -6.66 9.08 0.11
CA ILE A 175 -6.45 10.05 1.18
C ILE A 175 -7.69 10.11 2.06
N ARG A 176 -7.49 10.59 3.28
CA ARG A 176 -8.59 10.87 4.19
C ARG A 176 -9.40 12.07 3.71
N SER A 177 -10.69 12.08 4.04
CA SER A 177 -11.62 13.16 3.69
C SER A 177 -11.25 14.51 4.32
N ASP A 178 -10.51 14.50 5.43
CA ASP A 178 -10.01 15.66 6.15
C ASP A 178 -8.63 16.14 5.68
N GLN A 179 -8.05 15.52 4.64
CA GLN A 179 -6.82 15.98 4.00
C GLN A 179 -6.99 17.42 3.53
N ARG A 180 -6.00 18.27 3.84
CA ARG A 180 -5.94 19.64 3.34
C ARG A 180 -5.29 19.67 1.96
N ILE A 181 -5.91 20.40 1.06
CA ILE A 181 -5.44 20.75 -0.27
C ILE A 181 -5.38 22.26 -0.40
N TYR A 182 -4.51 22.73 -1.27
CA TYR A 182 -4.25 24.14 -1.51
C TYR A 182 -4.41 24.44 -3.01
N PHE A 183 -4.67 25.70 -3.32
CA PHE A 183 -4.76 26.21 -4.68
C PHE A 183 -3.82 27.40 -4.83
N ASN A 184 -3.40 27.67 -6.07
CA ASN A 184 -2.62 28.85 -6.45
C ASN A 184 -1.34 29.09 -5.64
N TYR A 185 -0.79 28.05 -4.99
CA TYR A 185 0.39 28.16 -4.12
C TYR A 185 0.22 29.14 -2.94
N ASP A 186 -1.03 29.37 -2.50
CA ASP A 186 -1.34 30.28 -1.39
C ASP A 186 -1.71 29.47 -0.12
N PRO A 187 -0.99 29.63 1.00
CA PRO A 187 -1.32 29.00 2.28
C PRO A 187 -2.72 29.34 2.82
N ASP A 188 -3.32 30.45 2.40
CA ASP A 188 -4.65 30.89 2.80
C ASP A 188 -5.75 30.35 1.87
N GLU A 189 -5.42 30.05 0.61
CA GLU A 189 -6.32 29.35 -0.32
C GLU A 189 -6.30 27.83 -0.12
N LYS A 190 -6.71 27.40 1.08
CA LYS A 190 -6.77 25.99 1.47
C LYS A 190 -8.17 25.54 1.83
N CYS A 191 -8.47 24.28 1.57
CA CYS A 191 -9.68 23.65 2.08
C CYS A 191 -9.44 22.16 2.38
N ARG A 192 -10.39 21.56 3.11
CA ARG A 192 -10.44 20.10 3.24
C ARG A 192 -11.12 19.52 2.01
N VAL A 193 -10.68 18.34 1.59
CA VAL A 193 -11.22 17.63 0.43
C VAL A 193 -12.73 17.41 0.54
N ASP A 194 -13.23 17.04 1.71
CA ASP A 194 -14.67 16.87 1.94
C ASP A 194 -15.47 18.17 1.79
N LYS A 195 -14.87 19.33 2.04
CA LYS A 195 -15.50 20.65 1.85
C LYS A 195 -15.43 21.10 0.40
N TYR A 196 -14.31 20.84 -0.27
CA TYR A 196 -14.16 21.10 -1.70
C TYR A 196 -15.25 20.38 -2.52
N ILE A 197 -15.54 19.13 -2.18
CA ILE A 197 -16.44 18.31 -3.01
C ILE A 197 -17.90 18.72 -2.86
N VAL A 198 -18.26 19.36 -1.74
CA VAL A 198 -19.59 19.97 -1.56
C VAL A 198 -19.80 21.17 -2.49
N SER A 199 -18.72 21.84 -2.95
CA SER A 199 -18.85 22.92 -3.93
C SER A 199 -18.94 22.44 -5.38
N LEU A 200 -18.76 21.15 -5.64
CA LEU A 200 -18.84 20.58 -6.99
C LEU A 200 -20.29 20.24 -7.36
N SER A 201 -20.66 20.58 -8.59
CA SER A 201 -21.90 20.19 -9.24
C SER A 201 -21.78 18.82 -9.91
N GLU A 202 -22.88 18.29 -10.44
CA GLU A 202 -22.85 17.03 -11.20
C GLU A 202 -22.15 17.14 -12.55
N ASP A 203 -22.06 18.35 -13.12
CA ASP A 203 -21.40 18.62 -14.40
C ASP A 203 -19.88 18.63 -14.28
N ASP A 204 -19.35 18.80 -13.06
CA ASP A 204 -17.92 18.70 -12.75
C ASP A 204 -17.41 17.25 -12.77
N PHE A 205 -18.31 16.27 -12.91
CA PHE A 205 -17.98 14.85 -12.92
C PHE A 205 -18.10 14.24 -14.33
N GLN A 206 -17.07 13.50 -14.71
CA GLN A 206 -17.06 12.68 -15.90
C GLN A 206 -17.50 11.25 -15.57
N LYS A 207 -18.40 10.67 -16.36
CA LYS A 207 -18.81 9.27 -16.23
C LYS A 207 -17.83 8.38 -16.99
N ILE A 208 -17.22 7.44 -16.29
CA ILE A 208 -16.27 6.49 -16.88
C ILE A 208 -16.82 5.07 -16.72
N ASP A 209 -16.79 4.31 -17.82
CA ASP A 209 -17.14 2.90 -17.85
C ASP A 209 -15.95 2.09 -17.32
N ILE A 210 -16.10 1.43 -16.16
CA ILE A 210 -14.99 0.80 -15.43
C ILE A 210 -14.81 -0.66 -15.83
N ARG A 211 -15.87 -1.47 -15.73
CA ARG A 211 -15.81 -2.89 -16.09
C ARG A 211 -17.18 -3.48 -16.42
N LYS A 212 -17.18 -4.61 -17.14
CA LYS A 212 -18.36 -5.45 -17.29
C LYS A 212 -18.61 -6.23 -16.00
N SER A 213 -19.82 -6.16 -15.46
CA SER A 213 -20.29 -6.98 -14.34
C SER A 213 -21.46 -7.87 -14.79
N THR A 214 -21.85 -8.83 -13.94
CA THR A 214 -23.05 -9.66 -14.15
C THR A 214 -24.34 -8.84 -14.20
N LYS A 215 -24.34 -7.59 -13.71
CA LYS A 215 -25.48 -6.65 -13.75
C LYS A 215 -25.35 -5.59 -14.85
N GLY A 216 -24.36 -5.69 -15.75
CA GLY A 216 -24.06 -4.69 -16.79
C GLY A 216 -22.74 -3.94 -16.58
N ILE A 217 -22.47 -2.92 -17.39
CA ILE A 217 -21.25 -2.10 -17.28
C ILE A 217 -21.35 -1.24 -16.01
N LEU A 218 -20.40 -1.40 -15.10
CA LEU A 218 -20.28 -0.54 -13.92
C LEU A 218 -19.76 0.82 -14.38
N LYS A 219 -20.57 1.86 -14.18
CA LYS A 219 -20.21 3.25 -14.46
C LYS A 219 -19.98 3.97 -13.14
N GLU A 220 -18.85 4.64 -13.03
CA GLU A 220 -18.51 5.48 -11.87
C GLU A 220 -18.27 6.91 -12.35
N LYS A 221 -18.42 7.87 -11.43
CA LYS A 221 -18.23 9.29 -11.71
C LYS A 221 -16.89 9.74 -11.13
N PHE A 222 -16.12 10.47 -11.94
CA PHE A 222 -14.82 10.97 -11.55
C PHE A 222 -14.72 12.47 -11.73
N HIS A 223 -14.02 13.11 -10.81
CA HIS A 223 -13.59 14.49 -10.91
C HIS A 223 -12.08 14.56 -10.66
N TYR A 224 -11.39 15.40 -11.43
CA TYR A 224 -9.95 15.59 -11.36
C TYR A 224 -9.65 17.07 -11.32
N THR A 225 -8.75 17.49 -10.44
CA THR A 225 -8.30 18.87 -10.39
C THR A 225 -6.86 18.95 -9.90
N LYS A 226 -6.10 19.92 -10.41
CA LYS A 226 -4.75 20.21 -9.94
C LYS A 226 -4.83 20.89 -8.57
N VAL A 227 -4.03 20.40 -7.63
CA VAL A 227 -3.98 20.89 -6.25
C VAL A 227 -2.53 20.94 -5.79
N GLN A 228 -2.27 21.80 -4.82
CA GLN A 228 -1.03 21.79 -4.08
C GLN A 228 -1.21 21.08 -2.74
N VAL A 229 -0.17 20.37 -2.31
CA VAL A 229 -0.02 19.87 -0.94
C VAL A 229 1.24 20.45 -0.34
N LEU A 230 1.11 21.09 0.83
CA LEU A 230 2.23 21.69 1.53
C LEU A 230 2.97 20.64 2.39
N THR A 231 4.27 20.48 2.16
CA THR A 231 5.11 19.59 2.99
C THR A 231 5.45 20.21 4.33
N THR A 232 5.97 19.39 5.25
CA THR A 232 6.45 19.86 6.56
C THR A 232 7.60 20.86 6.44
N ASN A 233 8.32 20.85 5.32
CA ASN A 233 9.42 21.77 5.03
C ASN A 233 8.97 22.99 4.21
N HIS A 234 7.66 23.27 4.18
CA HIS A 234 7.05 24.38 3.45
C HIS A 234 7.28 24.34 1.93
N ARG A 235 7.49 23.14 1.36
CA ARG A 235 7.56 22.94 -0.09
C ARG A 235 6.18 22.61 -0.64
N TRP A 236 5.87 23.11 -1.82
CA TRP A 236 4.66 22.74 -2.56
C TRP A 236 4.89 21.46 -3.37
N LEU A 237 4.00 20.49 -3.23
CA LEU A 237 3.87 19.37 -4.15
C LEU A 237 2.70 19.63 -5.08
N ASP A 238 2.96 19.65 -6.38
CA ASP A 238 1.94 19.74 -7.41
C ASP A 238 1.38 18.34 -7.70
N LEU A 239 0.11 18.14 -7.39
CA LEU A 239 -0.58 16.86 -7.50
C LEU A 239 -1.94 17.04 -8.17
N ILE A 240 -2.55 15.92 -8.54
CA ILE A 240 -3.93 15.86 -9.02
C ILE A 240 -4.77 15.19 -7.92
N LEU A 241 -5.83 15.88 -7.50
CA LEU A 241 -6.88 15.29 -6.69
C LEU A 241 -7.80 14.48 -7.60
N VAL A 242 -7.99 13.22 -7.25
CA VAL A 242 -8.95 12.31 -7.88
C VAL A 242 -10.11 12.09 -6.93
N VAL A 243 -11.32 12.42 -7.37
CA VAL A 243 -12.55 12.14 -6.63
C VAL A 243 -13.34 11.09 -7.40
N ARG A 244 -13.70 10.00 -6.73
CA ARG A 244 -14.48 8.91 -7.32
C ARG A 244 -15.78 8.72 -6.53
N LYS A 245 -16.91 8.85 -7.21
CA LYS A 245 -18.24 8.49 -6.68
C LYS A 245 -18.67 7.18 -7.32
N ASP A 246 -18.86 6.15 -6.50
CA ASP A 246 -19.38 4.87 -6.96
C ASP A 246 -20.91 4.93 -7.17
N ALA A 247 -21.47 3.83 -7.68
CA ALA A 247 -22.90 3.73 -7.99
C ALA A 247 -23.80 3.86 -6.75
N ASP A 248 -23.27 3.55 -5.56
CA ASP A 248 -23.98 3.65 -4.27
C ASP A 248 -23.82 5.06 -3.64
N GLY A 249 -23.13 5.98 -4.33
CA GLY A 249 -22.89 7.34 -3.88
C GLY A 249 -21.76 7.49 -2.86
N LYS A 250 -21.03 6.41 -2.55
CA LYS A 250 -19.86 6.50 -1.68
C LYS A 250 -18.73 7.17 -2.44
N THR A 251 -18.15 8.17 -1.78
CA THR A 251 -17.08 8.97 -2.36
C THR A 251 -15.72 8.53 -1.80
N LYS A 252 -14.76 8.32 -2.71
CA LYS A 252 -13.35 8.12 -2.39
C LYS A 252 -12.53 9.29 -2.92
N TYR A 253 -11.42 9.54 -2.25
CA TYR A 253 -10.49 10.62 -2.56
C TYR A 253 -9.11 10.03 -2.69
N SER A 254 -8.36 10.45 -3.71
CA SER A 254 -6.98 10.02 -3.91
C SER A 254 -6.13 11.19 -4.41
N LEU A 255 -4.83 11.17 -4.14
CA LEU A 255 -3.84 12.06 -4.76
C LEU A 255 -2.95 11.26 -5.70
N THR A 256 -2.54 11.89 -6.79
CA THR A 256 -1.63 11.32 -7.78
C THR A 256 -0.70 12.39 -8.36
N ASN A 257 0.50 12.00 -8.77
CA ASN A 257 1.39 12.83 -9.59
C ASN A 257 1.35 12.43 -11.09
N MET A 258 0.53 11.45 -11.47
CA MET A 258 0.34 11.04 -12.87
C MET A 258 -0.54 12.04 -13.62
N GLU A 259 -0.11 12.46 -14.81
CA GLU A 259 -0.83 13.41 -15.67
C GLU A 259 -1.97 12.75 -16.48
N ASP A 260 -2.86 13.59 -17.04
CA ASP A 260 -4.21 13.23 -17.53
C ASP A 260 -4.27 12.05 -18.52
N ASP A 261 -3.39 12.00 -19.54
CA ASP A 261 -3.39 10.92 -20.54
C ASP A 261 -3.06 9.56 -19.94
N HIS A 262 -2.16 9.55 -18.96
CA HIS A 262 -1.81 8.36 -18.19
C HIS A 262 -2.90 8.04 -17.18
N LEU A 263 -3.47 9.06 -16.52
CA LEU A 263 -4.47 8.93 -15.47
C LEU A 263 -5.80 8.34 -15.98
N ILE A 264 -6.32 8.78 -17.12
CA ILE A 264 -7.59 8.25 -17.65
C ILE A 264 -7.42 6.80 -18.09
N ARG A 265 -6.36 6.50 -18.85
CA ARG A 265 -6.02 5.12 -19.26
C ARG A 265 -5.81 4.21 -18.06
N PHE A 266 -5.18 4.74 -17.02
CA PHE A 266 -4.96 4.09 -15.74
C PHE A 266 -6.28 3.77 -15.05
N ILE A 267 -7.18 4.75 -14.93
CA ILE A 267 -8.42 4.62 -14.18
C ILE A 267 -9.36 3.62 -14.83
N THR A 268 -9.52 3.69 -16.14
CA THR A 268 -10.37 2.78 -16.91
C THR A 268 -9.88 1.33 -16.83
N LYS A 269 -8.56 1.10 -16.79
CA LYS A 269 -7.99 -0.25 -16.75
C LYS A 269 -7.85 -0.82 -15.33
N ASN A 270 -7.50 -0.02 -14.33
CA ASN A 270 -7.12 -0.51 -13.00
C ASN A 270 -8.22 -0.44 -11.93
N PHE A 271 -9.20 0.48 -12.00
CA PHE A 271 -10.34 0.42 -11.07
C PHE A 271 -11.31 -0.74 -11.38
N ALA A 272 -11.15 -1.38 -12.53
CA ALA A 272 -11.72 -2.70 -12.79
C ALA A 272 -11.15 -3.77 -11.83
N TYR A 273 -9.91 -3.57 -11.37
CA TYR A 273 -9.14 -4.52 -10.57
C TYR A 273 -8.86 -4.08 -9.13
N SER A 274 -9.17 -2.84 -8.73
CA SER A 274 -8.98 -2.39 -7.33
C SER A 274 -9.88 -3.12 -6.31
N SER A 275 -10.84 -3.93 -6.79
CA SER A 275 -11.58 -4.88 -5.96
C SER A 275 -10.74 -6.11 -5.56
N PHE A 276 -9.62 -6.36 -6.23
CA PHE A 276 -8.70 -7.48 -5.99
C PHE A 276 -7.60 -7.17 -4.96
N LEU A 277 -7.66 -6.03 -4.28
CA LEU A 277 -6.89 -5.84 -3.04
C LEU A 277 -7.41 -6.71 -1.87
N PHE A 278 -8.55 -7.39 -2.05
CA PHE A 278 -9.26 -8.10 -0.97
C PHE A 278 -9.28 -9.65 -0.97
N PRO A 279 -8.66 -10.45 -1.88
CA PRO A 279 -8.80 -11.90 -1.79
C PRO A 279 -7.89 -12.55 -0.74
N PHE A 280 -6.91 -11.84 -0.18
CA PHE A 280 -5.99 -12.42 0.81
C PHE A 280 -6.23 -11.89 2.22
N TYR A 281 -7.44 -12.12 2.73
CA TYR A 281 -7.54 -12.52 4.13
C TYR A 281 -6.92 -13.92 4.19
N PHE A 282 -5.65 -14.04 4.59
CA PHE A 282 -5.10 -15.33 4.98
C PHE A 282 -5.98 -15.87 6.11
N VAL A 283 -6.81 -16.87 5.79
CA VAL A 283 -7.61 -17.67 6.75
C VAL A 283 -6.69 -18.40 7.70
#